data_AF-A0A1T2XMZ3-F1
#
_entry.id   AF-A0A1T2XMZ3-F1
#
_cell.length_a   1.000
_cell.length_b   1.000
_cell.length_c   1.000
_cell.angle_alpha   90.00
_cell.angle_beta   90.00
_cell.angle_gamma   90.00
#
_symmetry.space_group_name_H-M   'P 1'
#
loop_
_entity.id
_entity.type
_entity.pdbx_description
1 polymer ?
#
loop_
_entity_poly.entity_id
_entity_poly.type
_entity_poly.pdbx_seq_one_letter_code
_entity_poly.pdbx_strand_id
1 'polypeptide(L)'
;MIEGLYEAHLPVRNLAVSIAFYNRLGLKLAWQDEDSVYFWIVEGESWIGLWEGKEMETPYHPALRHFAFRTTYDKIKQSVTWLNSLGIQERWPLSVDFTWEDFE
;
A
#
# COMPACT_ATOMS: atom_id res chain seq x y z
N MET A 1 -18.80 -19.13 3.70
CA MET A 1 -19.18 -17.76 3.30
C MET A 1 -17.95 -16.87 3.42
N ILE A 2 -17.90 -15.73 2.73
CA ILE A 2 -16.75 -14.80 2.72
C ILE A 2 -17.08 -13.62 3.62
N GLU A 3 -16.19 -13.28 4.57
CA GLU A 3 -16.43 -12.26 5.62
C GLU A 3 -15.60 -10.98 5.44
N GLY A 4 -14.58 -11.02 4.58
CA GLY A 4 -13.70 -9.88 4.31
C GLY A 4 -12.42 -10.29 3.59
N LEU A 5 -11.59 -9.30 3.27
CA LEU A 5 -10.25 -9.54 2.76
C LEU A 5 -9.31 -9.84 3.93
N TYR A 6 -8.83 -11.08 4.03
CA TYR A 6 -7.86 -11.46 5.06
C TYR A 6 -6.43 -11.11 4.64
N GLU A 7 -6.10 -11.29 3.36
CA GLU A 7 -4.73 -11.22 2.88
C GLU A 7 -4.67 -10.70 1.44
N ALA A 8 -3.69 -9.84 1.20
CA ALA A 8 -3.23 -9.50 -0.14
C ALA A 8 -1.71 -9.57 -0.18
N HIS A 9 -1.17 -9.95 -1.33
CA HIS A 9 0.26 -9.99 -1.54
C HIS A 9 0.67 -8.91 -2.55
N LEU A 10 1.80 -8.25 -2.31
CA LEU A 10 2.42 -7.31 -3.24
C LEU A 10 3.89 -7.69 -3.50
N PRO A 11 4.32 -7.92 -4.76
CA PRO A 11 5.73 -8.12 -5.04
C PRO A 11 6.47 -6.80 -4.79
N VAL A 12 7.68 -6.88 -4.23
CA VAL A 12 8.54 -5.73 -3.95
C VAL A 12 9.96 -5.97 -4.43
N ARG A 13 10.66 -4.88 -4.78
CA ARG A 13 12.03 -4.97 -5.34
C ARG A 13 13.06 -5.25 -4.26
N ASN A 14 12.79 -4.77 -3.05
CA ASN A 14 13.70 -4.88 -1.91
C ASN A 14 12.89 -4.86 -0.62
N LEU A 15 12.96 -5.93 0.16
CA LEU A 15 12.21 -6.04 1.41
C LEU A 15 12.61 -4.97 2.43
N ALA A 16 13.91 -4.69 2.59
CA ALA A 16 14.38 -3.72 3.59
C ALA A 16 13.83 -2.30 3.33
N VAL A 17 13.81 -1.85 2.07
CA VAL A 17 13.22 -0.57 1.67
C VAL A 17 11.71 -0.56 1.94
N SER A 18 11.02 -1.64 1.59
CA SER A 18 9.57 -1.77 1.81
C SER A 18 9.20 -1.81 3.29
N ILE A 19 9.96 -2.53 4.12
CA ILE A 19 9.76 -2.58 5.57
C ILE A 19 9.86 -1.17 6.17
N ALA A 20 10.90 -0.42 5.79
CA ALA A 20 11.07 0.96 6.24
C ALA A 20 9.92 1.88 5.76
N PHE A 21 9.35 1.62 4.59
CA PHE A 21 8.18 2.36 4.09
C PHE A 21 6.91 2.05 4.89
N TYR A 22 6.52 0.78 5.06
CA TYR A 22 5.29 0.43 5.77
C TYR A 22 5.36 0.73 7.28
N ASN A 23 6.54 0.63 7.90
CA ASN A 23 6.75 1.11 9.27
C ASN A 23 6.53 2.63 9.40
N ARG A 24 6.99 3.43 8.42
CA ARG A 24 6.74 4.88 8.41
C ARG A 24 5.25 5.23 8.26
N LEU A 25 4.50 4.41 7.53
CA LEU A 25 3.04 4.53 7.45
C LEU A 25 2.31 4.12 8.74
N GLY A 26 3.02 3.53 9.71
CA GLY A 26 2.48 3.10 10.99
C GLY A 26 1.88 1.70 11.01
N LEU A 27 2.12 0.88 9.98
CA LEU A 27 1.67 -0.52 10.00
C LEU A 27 2.56 -1.34 10.94
N LYS A 28 1.94 -2.29 11.65
CA LYS A 28 2.62 -3.17 12.60
C LYS A 28 3.13 -4.42 11.89
N LEU A 29 4.40 -4.74 12.08
CA LEU A 29 4.99 -6.00 11.62
C LEU A 29 4.24 -7.18 12.27
N ALA A 30 3.70 -8.07 11.44
CA ALA A 30 2.98 -9.27 11.86
C ALA A 30 3.92 -10.48 11.90
N TRP A 31 4.68 -10.65 10.83
CA TRP A 31 5.60 -11.78 10.63
C TRP A 31 6.64 -11.44 9.56
N GLN A 32 7.79 -12.12 9.62
CA GLN A 32 8.86 -11.98 8.65
C GLN A 32 9.65 -13.30 8.54
N ASP A 33 10.02 -13.69 7.32
CA ASP A 33 11.00 -14.73 7.04
C ASP A 33 12.12 -14.20 6.11
N GLU A 34 12.84 -15.10 5.42
CA GLU A 34 13.95 -14.75 4.54
C GLU A 34 13.50 -13.93 3.31
N ASP A 35 12.35 -14.26 2.72
CA ASP A 35 11.92 -13.75 1.41
C ASP A 35 10.58 -12.99 1.45
N SER A 36 9.95 -12.89 2.61
CA SER A 36 8.63 -12.30 2.79
C SER A 36 8.46 -11.58 4.13
N VAL A 37 7.60 -10.56 4.13
CA VAL A 37 7.25 -9.78 5.32
C VAL A 37 5.78 -9.40 5.30
N TYR A 38 5.14 -9.44 6.46
CA TYR A 38 3.70 -9.25 6.60
C TYR A 38 3.42 -8.12 7.59
N PHE A 39 2.50 -7.25 7.22
CA PHE A 39 2.08 -6.11 8.01
C PHE A 39 0.58 -6.16 8.28
N TRP A 40 0.19 -6.00 9.55
CA TRP A 40 -1.20 -5.85 9.92
C TRP A 40 -1.77 -4.55 9.34
N ILE A 41 -2.91 -4.68 8.65
CA ILE A 41 -3.78 -3.56 8.29
C ILE A 41 -4.78 -3.35 9.43
N VAL A 42 -5.42 -4.45 9.85
CA VAL A 42 -6.21 -4.55 11.07
C VAL A 42 -5.73 -5.81 11.80
N GLU A 43 -5.19 -5.63 12.99
CA GLU A 43 -4.57 -6.72 13.75
C GLU A 43 -5.57 -7.86 14.01
N GLY A 44 -5.22 -9.08 13.57
CA GLY A 44 -6.08 -10.26 13.68
C GLY A 44 -7.17 -10.39 12.60
N GLU A 45 -7.38 -9.37 11.75
CA GLU A 45 -8.44 -9.38 10.73
C GLU A 45 -7.91 -9.31 9.30
N SER A 46 -6.86 -8.52 9.04
CA SER A 46 -6.32 -8.37 7.69
C SER A 46 -4.86 -7.92 7.67
N TRP A 47 -4.09 -8.45 6.71
CA TRP A 47 -2.69 -8.06 6.50
C TRP A 47 -2.33 -7.91 5.02
N ILE A 48 -1.19 -7.28 4.79
CA ILE A 48 -0.50 -7.27 3.50
C ILE A 48 0.82 -8.02 3.61
N GLY A 49 1.02 -9.01 2.75
CA GLY A 49 2.28 -9.71 2.55
C GLY A 49 3.09 -9.06 1.44
N LEU A 50 4.38 -8.88 1.66
CA LEU A 50 5.33 -8.39 0.67
C LEU A 50 6.36 -9.48 0.44
N TRP A 51 6.69 -9.75 -0.81
CA TRP A 51 7.73 -10.72 -1.16
C TRP A 51 8.70 -10.14 -2.18
N GLU A 52 9.99 -10.49 -2.07
CA GLU A 52 10.97 -10.14 -3.09
C GLU A 52 10.89 -11.15 -4.25
N GLY A 53 10.52 -10.68 -5.45
CA GLY A 53 10.23 -11.58 -6.56
C GLY A 53 10.37 -10.96 -7.95
N LYS A 54 10.52 -11.82 -8.97
CA LYS A 54 10.70 -11.41 -10.38
C LYS A 54 9.46 -10.72 -10.96
N GLU A 55 8.30 -10.88 -10.33
CA GLU A 55 7.05 -10.18 -10.66
C GLU A 55 7.22 -8.64 -10.57
N MET A 56 8.25 -8.16 -9.89
CA MET A 56 8.65 -6.74 -9.91
C MET A 56 9.24 -6.25 -11.24
N GLU A 57 9.58 -7.14 -12.15
CA GLU A 57 10.09 -6.79 -13.47
C GLU A 57 8.97 -6.60 -14.49
N THR A 58 7.75 -7.06 -14.19
CA THR A 58 6.59 -6.85 -15.07
C THR A 58 6.35 -5.34 -15.30
N PRO A 59 5.95 -4.91 -16.50
CA PRO A 59 5.49 -3.53 -16.70
C PRO A 59 4.40 -3.17 -15.68
N TYR A 60 4.35 -1.90 -15.27
CA TYR A 60 3.35 -1.46 -14.30
C TYR A 60 1.94 -1.78 -14.81
N HIS A 61 1.18 -2.47 -13.98
CA HIS A 61 -0.24 -2.72 -14.18
C HIS A 61 -0.96 -2.62 -12.83
N PRO A 62 -2.07 -1.87 -12.71
CA PRO A 62 -2.78 -1.70 -11.43
C PRO A 62 -3.13 -3.02 -10.76
N ALA A 63 -3.58 -4.03 -11.51
CA ALA A 63 -3.89 -5.35 -10.95
C ALA A 63 -2.71 -6.08 -10.27
N LEU A 64 -1.47 -5.65 -10.52
CA LEU A 64 -0.26 -6.26 -9.94
C LEU A 64 0.42 -5.36 -8.90
N ARG A 65 0.15 -4.05 -8.92
CA ARG A 65 0.94 -3.04 -8.18
C ARG A 65 0.12 -1.95 -7.51
N HIS A 66 -1.19 -2.10 -7.49
CA HIS A 66 -2.08 -1.17 -6.82
C HIS A 66 -2.84 -1.89 -5.70
N PHE A 67 -2.74 -1.33 -4.50
CA PHE A 67 -3.50 -1.74 -3.34
C PHE A 67 -4.02 -0.48 -2.64
N ALA A 68 -5.27 -0.53 -2.19
CA ALA A 68 -5.92 0.60 -1.54
C ALA A 68 -6.26 0.25 -0.09
N PHE A 69 -5.82 1.09 0.84
CA PHE A 69 -6.23 1.00 2.24
C PHE A 69 -7.53 1.77 2.46
N ARG A 70 -8.44 1.19 3.23
CA ARG A 70 -9.67 1.88 3.63
C ARG A 70 -9.33 3.07 4.54
N THR A 71 -9.93 4.22 4.25
CA THR A 71 -9.83 5.41 5.10
C THR A 71 -11.10 6.27 4.94
N THR A 72 -11.19 7.39 5.67
CA THR A 72 -12.32 8.33 5.57
C THR A 72 -12.05 9.43 4.54
N TYR A 73 -13.11 10.05 4.02
CA TYR A 73 -12.99 11.14 3.06
C TYR A 73 -12.16 12.33 3.59
N ASP A 74 -12.36 12.72 4.85
CA ASP A 74 -11.58 13.80 5.46
C ASP A 74 -10.08 13.47 5.58
N LYS A 75 -9.74 12.19 5.83
CA LYS A 75 -8.35 11.73 5.84
C LYS A 75 -7.73 11.73 4.44
N ILE A 76 -8.51 11.45 3.39
CA ILE A 76 -8.02 11.55 2.01
C ILE A 76 -7.61 12.99 1.68
N LYS A 77 -8.42 14.00 2.07
CA LYS A 77 -8.08 15.42 1.85
C LYS A 77 -6.75 15.83 2.50
N GLN A 78 -6.39 15.21 3.61
CA GLN A 78 -5.16 15.49 4.36
C GLN A 78 -4.00 14.55 4.00
N SER A 79 -4.26 13.55 3.16
CA SER A 79 -3.31 12.46 2.91
C SER A 79 -2.01 12.93 2.26
N VAL A 80 -2.07 13.86 1.30
CA VAL A 80 -0.87 14.44 0.64
C VAL A 80 0.01 15.16 1.66
N THR A 81 -0.58 16.00 2.52
CA THR A 81 0.16 16.70 3.58
C THR A 81 0.78 15.72 4.57
N TRP A 82 0.06 14.67 4.94
CA TRP A 82 0.57 13.63 5.85
C TRP A 82 1.68 12.79 5.21
N LEU A 83 1.57 12.38 3.95
CA LEU A 83 2.64 11.66 3.24
C LEU A 83 3.89 12.52 3.12
N ASN A 84 3.73 13.80 2.79
CA ASN A 84 4.84 14.76 2.71
C ASN A 84 5.53 14.96 4.07
N SER A 85 4.79 14.99 5.18
CA SER A 85 5.40 15.09 6.52
C SER A 85 6.21 13.84 6.90
N LEU A 86 5.95 12.70 6.27
CA LEU A 86 6.74 11.47 6.37
C LEU A 86 7.89 11.38 5.33
N GLY A 87 8.05 12.41 4.50
CA GLY A 87 9.01 12.43 3.39
C GLY A 87 8.68 11.42 2.28
N ILE A 88 7.39 11.12 2.09
CA ILE A 88 6.89 10.23 1.05
C ILE A 88 6.23 11.08 -0.04
N GLN A 89 6.79 11.00 -1.25
CA GLN A 89 6.25 11.69 -2.42
C GLN A 89 5.19 10.83 -3.12
N GLU A 90 4.07 11.44 -3.49
CA GLU A 90 3.05 10.82 -4.33
C GLU A 90 3.56 10.52 -5.75
N ARG A 91 3.23 9.35 -6.27
CA ARG A 91 3.57 8.99 -7.66
C ARG A 91 2.70 9.73 -8.68
N TRP A 92 1.42 9.86 -8.35
CA TRP A 92 0.47 10.66 -9.11
C TRP A 92 -0.09 11.69 -8.13
N PRO A 93 -0.18 12.98 -8.51
CA PRO A 93 -0.93 13.92 -7.69
C PRO A 93 -2.32 13.34 -7.47
N LEU A 94 -2.74 13.24 -6.21
CA LEU A 94 -4.14 13.18 -5.88
C LEU A 94 -4.70 14.54 -6.32
N SER A 95 -5.07 14.68 -7.60
CA SER A 95 -5.92 15.77 -8.02
C SER A 95 -7.22 15.57 -7.28
N VAL A 96 -7.33 16.34 -6.20
CA VAL A 96 -8.59 16.61 -5.51
C VAL A 96 -9.59 17.33 -6.44
N ASP A 97 -9.17 17.62 -7.69
CA ASP A 97 -9.91 18.28 -8.76
C ASP A 97 -10.26 17.36 -9.95
N PHE A 98 -10.08 16.03 -9.89
CA PHE A 98 -10.64 15.19 -10.95
C PHE A 98 -12.16 15.12 -10.81
N THR A 99 -12.88 15.77 -11.73
CA THR A 99 -14.30 15.50 -11.96
C THR A 99 -14.41 14.24 -12.82
N TRP A 100 -15.59 13.60 -12.84
CA TRP A 100 -15.85 12.44 -13.71
C TRP A 100 -15.63 12.73 -15.21
N GLU A 101 -15.45 14.00 -15.59
CA GLU A 101 -15.23 14.47 -16.95
C GLU A 101 -13.78 14.27 -17.43
N ASP A 102 -12.82 14.08 -16.53
CA ASP A 102 -11.39 13.92 -16.89
C ASP A 102 -11.03 12.50 -17.38
N PHE A 103 -12.01 11.59 -17.42
CA PHE A 103 -11.87 10.20 -17.87
C PHE A 103 -12.71 9.85 -19.12
N GLU A 104 -13.30 10.85 -19.80
CA GLU A 104 -13.83 10.75 -21.17
C GLU A 104 -12.82 11.31 -22.19
#